data_AF-A0A4Q3TVQ8-F1
#
_entry.id   AF-A0A4Q3TVQ8-F1
#
_cell.length_a   1.000
_cell.length_b   1.000
_cell.length_c   1.000
_cell.angle_alpha   90.00
_cell.angle_beta   90.00
_cell.angle_gamma   90.00
#
_symmetry.space_group_name_H-M   'P 1'
#
loop_
_entity.id
_entity.type
_entity.pdbx_description
1 polymer ?
#
loop_
_entity_poly.entity_id
_entity_poly.type
_entity_poly.pdbx_seq_one_letter_code
_entity_poly.pdbx_strand_id
1 'polypeptide(L)' 'LGMTVTAEGIEDPAVAGELHAIGCDYIQGYAYDMPLRSQDIAVAFDPVVVRD' A
#
# COMPACT_ATOMS: atom_id res chain seq x y z
N LEU A 1 -22.33 7.29 -3.26
CA LEU A 1 -21.49 8.41 -3.77
C LEU A 1 -20.57 7.97 -4.91
N GLY A 2 -20.23 6.68 -5.05
CA GLY A 2 -19.40 6.19 -6.16
C GLY A 2 -17.98 6.74 -6.13
N MET A 3 -17.47 7.04 -4.92
CA MET A 3 -16.17 7.63 -4.69
C MET A 3 -15.22 6.55 -4.18
N THR A 4 -13.97 6.66 -4.59
CA THR A 4 -12.86 5.89 -4.04
C THR A 4 -12.52 6.37 -2.63
N VAL A 5 -12.19 5.43 -1.75
CA VAL A 5 -11.75 5.69 -0.38
C VAL A 5 -10.34 5.14 -0.16
N THR A 6 -9.45 6.00 0.32
CA THR A 6 -8.11 5.64 0.78
C THR A 6 -8.04 5.79 2.30
N ALA A 7 -7.63 4.74 3.00
CA ALA A 7 -7.28 4.82 4.41
C ALA A 7 -5.77 5.11 4.56
N GLU A 8 -5.42 6.19 5.27
CA GLU A 8 -4.03 6.63 5.48
C GLU A 8 -3.58 6.37 6.93
N GLY A 9 -2.26 6.28 7.13
CA GLY A 9 -1.66 6.15 8.46
C GLY A 9 -1.78 4.74 9.07
N ILE A 10 -1.95 3.71 8.25
CA ILE A 10 -2.06 2.32 8.74
C ILE A 10 -0.68 1.77 9.08
N GLU A 11 -0.47 1.40 10.34
CA GLU A 11 0.81 0.86 10.84
C GLU A 11 0.76 -0.65 11.15
N ASP A 12 -0.44 -1.20 11.38
CA ASP A 12 -0.66 -2.62 11.69
C ASP A 12 -1.20 -3.38 10.46
N PRO A 13 -0.52 -4.45 9.99
CA PRO A 13 -1.01 -5.30 8.91
C PRO A 13 -2.40 -5.92 9.16
N ALA A 14 -2.77 -6.20 10.41
CA ALA A 14 -4.09 -6.71 10.75
C ALA A 14 -5.19 -5.68 10.44
N VAL A 15 -4.96 -4.41 10.81
CA VAL A 15 -5.86 -3.30 10.50
C VAL A 15 -5.97 -3.07 8.99
N ALA A 16 -4.87 -3.19 8.25
CA ALA A 16 -4.90 -3.14 6.78
C ALA A 16 -5.82 -4.24 6.21
N GLY A 17 -5.70 -5.48 6.70
CA GLY A 17 -6.56 -6.58 6.29
C GLY A 17 -8.04 -6.34 6.59
N GLU A 18 -8.36 -5.82 7.77
CA GLU A 18 -9.73 -5.48 8.17
C GLU A 18 -10.34 -4.37 7.29
N LEU A 19 -9.59 -3.29 7.05
CA LEU A 19 -10.04 -2.16 6.22
C LEU A 19 -10.28 -2.60 4.76
N HIS A 20 -9.40 -3.45 4.23
CA HIS A 20 -9.63 -4.03 2.91
C HIS A 20 -10.90 -4.89 2.88
N ALA A 21 -11.09 -5.74 3.90
CA ALA A 21 -12.23 -6.64 3.98
C ALA A 21 -13.59 -5.92 4.08
N ILE A 22 -13.62 -4.72 4.66
CA ILE A 22 -14.85 -3.89 4.74
C ILE A 22 -15.06 -2.97 3.52
N GLY A 23 -14.19 -3.06 2.50
CA GLY A 23 -14.36 -2.37 1.22
C GLY A 23 -13.62 -1.04 1.10
N CYS A 24 -12.55 -0.81 1.86
CA CYS A 24 -11.63 0.28 1.56
C CYS A 24 -10.83 -0.04 0.29
N ASP A 25 -10.82 0.88 -0.68
CA ASP A 25 -10.22 0.64 -2.00
C ASP A 25 -8.68 0.61 -1.93
N TYR A 26 -8.10 1.56 -1.20
CA TYR A 26 -6.66 1.70 -1.05
C TYR A 26 -6.27 1.89 0.40
N ILE A 27 -5.11 1.36 0.75
CA ILE A 27 -4.54 1.47 2.09
C ILE A 27 -3.12 2.00 1.96
N GLN A 28 -2.79 3.01 2.76
CA GLN A 28 -1.47 3.61 2.81
C GLN A 28 -1.00 3.72 4.26
N GLY A 29 0.24 3.33 4.52
CA GLY A 29 0.91 3.58 5.79
C GLY A 29 2.10 2.67 6.00
N TYR A 30 2.72 2.78 7.16
CA TYR A 30 3.95 2.06 7.51
C TYR A 30 3.76 0.54 7.62
N ALA A 31 2.51 0.05 7.65
CA ALA A 31 2.20 -1.36 7.48
C ALA A 31 2.69 -1.93 6.13
N TYR A 32 2.83 -1.07 5.11
CA TYR A 32 3.37 -1.43 3.80
C TYR A 32 4.80 -0.91 3.61
N ASP A 33 4.99 0.40 3.70
CA ASP A 33 6.32 1.03 3.58
C ASP A 33 6.31 2.45 4.18
N MET A 34 7.49 2.96 4.50
CA MET A 34 7.69 4.37 4.80
C MET A 34 7.71 5.22 3.51
N PRO A 35 7.46 6.54 3.58
CA PRO A 35 7.66 7.44 2.46
C PRO A 35 9.07 7.31 1.89
N LEU A 36 9.16 7.00 0.60
CA LEU A 36 10.41 6.83 -0.10
C LEU A 36 10.90 8.15 -0.70
N ARG A 37 12.22 8.28 -0.84
CA ARG A 37 12.78 9.32 -1.71
C ARG A 37 12.53 8.92 -3.16
N SER A 38 12.40 9.90 -4.05
CA SER A 38 12.12 9.68 -5.46
C SER A 38 13.07 8.68 -6.14
N GLN A 39 14.37 8.78 -5.83
CA GLN A 39 15.41 7.91 -6.37
C GLN A 39 15.32 6.44 -5.89
N ASP A 40 14.62 6.19 -4.78
CA ASP A 40 14.51 4.85 -4.18
C ASP A 40 13.27 4.09 -4.68
N ILE A 41 12.32 4.76 -5.36
CA ILE A 41 11.08 4.15 -5.88
C ILE A 41 11.40 2.98 -6.82
N ALA A 42 12.31 3.17 -7.77
CA ALA A 42 12.66 2.13 -8.74
C ALA A 42 13.28 0.88 -8.09
N VAL A 43 13.95 1.04 -6.94
CA VAL A 43 14.54 -0.07 -6.19
C VAL A 43 13.47 -0.80 -5.39
N ALA A 44 12.56 -0.07 -4.74
CA ALA A 44 11.48 -0.64 -3.93
C ALA A 44 10.41 -1.36 -4.76
N PHE A 45 10.16 -0.87 -5.99
CA PHE A 45 9.12 -1.38 -6.88
C PHE A 45 9.68 -1.96 -8.18
N ASP A 46 10.97 -2.35 -8.22
CA ASP A 46 11.53 -3.04 -9.38
C ASP A 46 10.66 -4.28 -9.67
N PRO A 47 9.93 -4.34 -10.80
CA PRO A 47 9.13 -5.50 -11.10
C PRO A 47 10.08 -6.69 -11.15
N VAL A 48 9.87 -7.68 -10.28
CA VAL A 48 10.57 -8.96 -10.38
C VAL A 48 10.41 -9.40 -11.82
N VAL A 49 11.49 -9.31 -12.60
CA VAL A 49 11.56 -9.94 -13.91
C VAL A 49 11.42 -11.42 -13.59
N VAL A 50 10.20 -11.93 -13.72
CA VAL A 50 9.93 -13.36 -13.74
C VAL A 50 10.75 -13.88 -14.91
N ARG A 51 11.91 -14.42 -14.61
CA ARG A 51 12.67 -15.21 -15.56
C ARG A 51 11.96 -16.55 -15.63
N ASP A 52 11.42 -16.86 -16.79
CA ASP A 52 10.83 -18.16 -17.14
C ASP A 52 11.72 -19.34 -16.74
#